data_AF-A0A7S4PX65-F1
#
_entry.id   AF-A0A7S4PX65-F1
#
_cell.length_a   1.000
_cell.length_b   1.000
_cell.length_c   1.000
_cell.angle_alpha   90.00
_cell.angle_beta   90.00
_cell.angle_gamma   90.00
#
_symmetry.space_group_name_H-M   'P 1'
#
loop_
_entity.id
_entity.type
_entity.pdbx_description
1 polymer ?
#
loop_
_entity_poly.entity_id
_entity_poly.type
_entity_poly.pdbx_seq_one_letter_code
_entity_poly.pdbx_strand_id
1 'polypeptide(L)'
;SSSRPGCPPAAPLAPPARAISPWRAAAWDMQRRIQGFGREDLEATRVGEVAHCRRRRELLTWLAHEGGACGSCRSQVEETFWGQVSALPRFALAAAARDVAEIAAEIEAFIFAPDPDDFLVPRQSRDVGAEAMQFLADFCESKPGRPLEPEDAELQAFWLRCALLYSCSLQPGPVAEALVHQLRVGSRRAESSQEEREEELRRRRLRALAALMHVHRQGGIGQEISSYVAQRGGYLLQQLARAGDVALAAKAVEAIEVLGLLDSDSDEPDIPPQSRVRNMEKTADNSARSYRVARVGGA
;
A
#
# COMPACT_ATOMS: atom_id res chain seq x y z
N SER A 1 -75.43 -27.06 -11.17
CA SER A 1 -74.85 -26.74 -12.49
C SER A 1 -74.70 -25.23 -12.63
N SER A 2 -73.49 -24.71 -12.40
CA SER A 2 -73.02 -23.46 -13.02
C SER A 2 -71.53 -23.32 -12.69
N SER A 3 -70.71 -23.91 -13.56
CA SER A 3 -69.26 -23.90 -13.50
C SER A 3 -68.76 -22.56 -14.02
N ARG A 4 -68.20 -21.70 -13.16
CA ARG A 4 -67.50 -20.49 -13.61
C ARG A 4 -66.11 -20.87 -14.13
N PRO A 5 -65.68 -20.40 -15.31
CA PRO A 5 -64.36 -20.67 -15.85
C PRO A 5 -63.32 -19.86 -15.06
N GLY A 6 -62.27 -20.55 -14.59
CA GLY A 6 -61.18 -19.95 -13.84
C GLY A 6 -60.31 -19.04 -14.72
N CYS A 7 -60.03 -17.83 -14.24
CA CYS A 7 -58.99 -16.98 -14.80
C CYS A 7 -57.61 -17.60 -14.57
N PRO A 8 -56.72 -17.63 -15.58
CA PRO A 8 -55.34 -18.06 -15.38
C PRO A 8 -54.57 -17.05 -14.50
N PRO A 9 -53.59 -17.52 -13.71
CA PRO A 9 -52.76 -16.66 -12.87
C PRO A 9 -51.91 -15.72 -13.74
N ALA A 10 -51.84 -14.45 -13.35
CA ALA A 10 -51.07 -13.43 -14.06
C ALA A 10 -49.58 -13.79 -14.05
N ALA A 11 -48.95 -13.76 -15.22
CA ALA A 11 -47.51 -13.99 -15.35
C ALA A 11 -46.71 -12.92 -14.59
N PRO A 12 -45.59 -13.29 -13.93
CA PRO A 12 -44.76 -12.34 -13.21
C PRO A 12 -44.19 -11.30 -14.17
N LEU A 13 -44.45 -10.03 -13.86
CA LEU A 13 -43.89 -8.88 -14.57
C LEU A 13 -42.36 -8.95 -14.54
N ALA A 14 -41.74 -8.92 -15.72
CA ALA A 14 -40.30 -8.87 -15.85
C ALA A 14 -39.75 -7.61 -15.13
N PRO A 15 -38.62 -7.74 -14.41
CA PRO A 15 -38.03 -6.60 -13.73
C PRO A 15 -37.64 -5.51 -14.75
N PRO A 16 -37.80 -4.22 -14.42
CA PRO A 16 -37.45 -3.14 -15.31
C PRO A 16 -35.95 -3.22 -15.65
N ALA A 17 -35.64 -3.15 -16.94
CA ALA A 17 -34.27 -3.11 -17.42
C ALA A 17 -33.53 -1.97 -16.71
N ARG A 18 -32.50 -2.31 -15.93
CA ARG A 18 -31.68 -1.31 -15.23
C ARG A 18 -31.04 -0.42 -16.28
N ALA A 19 -31.41 0.85 -16.29
CA ALA A 19 -30.78 1.85 -17.14
C ALA A 19 -29.27 1.85 -16.86
N ILE A 20 -28.48 1.46 -17.86
CA ILE A 20 -27.02 1.51 -17.79
C ILE A 20 -26.65 2.99 -17.77
N SER A 21 -25.91 3.40 -16.75
CA SER A 21 -25.43 4.78 -16.63
C SER A 21 -24.69 5.23 -17.91
N PRO A 22 -24.89 6.47 -18.39
CA PRO A 22 -24.30 6.98 -19.63
C PRO A 22 -22.77 6.77 -19.72
N TRP A 23 -22.08 6.86 -18.59
CA TRP A 23 -20.63 6.66 -18.53
C TRP A 23 -20.20 5.19 -18.67
N ARG A 24 -21.03 4.22 -18.25
CA ARG A 24 -20.76 2.79 -18.46
C ARG A 24 -20.97 2.37 -19.90
N ALA A 25 -21.96 2.97 -20.58
CA ALA A 25 -22.17 2.76 -22.01
C ALA A 25 -21.01 3.33 -22.85
N ALA A 26 -20.50 4.51 -22.48
CA ALA A 26 -19.33 5.11 -23.12
C ALA A 26 -18.05 4.28 -22.91
N ALA A 27 -17.82 3.75 -21.70
CA ALA A 27 -16.69 2.86 -21.41
C ALA A 27 -16.74 1.55 -22.21
N TRP A 28 -17.94 0.97 -22.38
CA TRP A 28 -18.14 -0.24 -23.20
C TRP A 28 -17.94 0.02 -24.70
N ASP A 29 -18.36 1.19 -25.22
CA ASP A 29 -18.15 1.56 -26.63
C ASP A 29 -16.65 1.82 -26.91
N MET A 30 -15.95 2.46 -25.97
CA MET A 30 -14.51 2.68 -26.06
C MET A 30 -13.74 1.35 -26.05
N GLN A 31 -14.14 0.40 -25.19
CA GLN A 31 -13.52 -0.93 -25.14
C GLN A 31 -13.76 -1.74 -26.43
N ARG A 32 -14.95 -1.65 -27.06
CA ARG A 32 -15.21 -2.27 -28.37
C ARG A 32 -14.42 -1.64 -29.50
N ARG A 33 -14.19 -0.33 -29.48
CA ARG A 33 -13.35 0.37 -30.48
C ARG A 33 -11.89 -0.03 -30.36
N ILE A 34 -11.40 -0.24 -29.14
CA ILE A 34 -10.02 -0.70 -28.89
C ILE A 34 -9.84 -2.17 -29.28
N GLN A 35 -10.86 -3.01 -29.08
CA GLN A 35 -10.80 -4.45 -29.42
C GLN A 35 -11.16 -4.77 -30.89
N GLY A 36 -11.61 -3.80 -31.68
CA GLY A 36 -11.97 -3.98 -33.10
C GLY A 36 -10.79 -4.11 -34.08
N PHE A 37 -9.55 -3.93 -33.62
CA PHE A 37 -8.35 -4.15 -34.43
C PHE A 37 -7.96 -5.63 -34.45
N GLY A 38 -8.61 -6.40 -35.33
CA GLY A 38 -8.27 -7.82 -35.50
C GLY A 38 -9.31 -8.66 -36.23
N ARG A 39 -9.97 -8.13 -37.27
CA ARG A 39 -10.67 -9.00 -38.23
C ARG A 39 -9.65 -9.53 -39.24
N GLU A 40 -9.69 -10.84 -39.44
CA GLU A 40 -8.66 -11.66 -40.10
C GLU A 40 -8.52 -11.42 -41.62
N ASP A 41 -9.35 -10.57 -42.23
CA ASP A 41 -9.46 -10.48 -43.70
C ASP A 41 -8.85 -9.23 -44.35
N LEU A 42 -7.96 -8.50 -43.67
CA LEU A 42 -7.29 -7.34 -44.27
C LEU A 42 -5.78 -7.41 -44.09
N GLU A 43 -5.09 -7.68 -45.21
CA GLU A 43 -3.64 -7.52 -45.42
C GLU A 43 -3.10 -6.11 -45.04
N ALA A 44 -3.98 -5.18 -44.65
CA ALA A 44 -3.69 -3.83 -44.21
C ALA A 44 -3.15 -3.71 -42.76
N THR A 45 -3.03 -4.80 -41.99
CA THR A 45 -2.45 -4.78 -40.62
C THR A 45 -0.98 -5.20 -40.54
N ARG A 46 -0.19 -4.98 -41.61
CA ARG A 46 1.29 -5.07 -41.57
C ARG A 46 1.96 -3.71 -41.35
N VAL A 47 1.36 -2.83 -40.56
CA VAL A 47 2.03 -1.59 -40.16
C VAL A 47 3.01 -1.93 -39.03
N GLY A 48 4.31 -1.87 -39.34
CA GLY A 48 5.38 -1.93 -38.33
C GLY A 48 6.28 -3.16 -38.37
N GLU A 49 6.13 -4.11 -39.30
CA GLU A 49 7.11 -5.20 -39.41
C GLU A 49 8.36 -4.71 -40.17
N VAL A 50 9.42 -4.36 -39.44
CA VAL A 50 10.76 -4.32 -40.04
C VAL A 50 11.20 -5.75 -40.24
N ALA A 51 11.30 -6.19 -41.50
CA ALA A 51 11.59 -7.58 -41.87
C ALA A 51 12.87 -8.15 -41.21
N HIS A 52 13.72 -7.32 -40.61
CA HIS A 52 15.03 -7.68 -40.08
C HIS A 52 15.14 -7.57 -38.53
N CYS A 53 14.09 -7.15 -37.82
CA CYS A 53 14.12 -7.13 -36.35
C CYS A 53 13.53 -8.44 -35.78
N ARG A 54 14.38 -9.32 -35.25
CA ARG A 54 13.97 -10.62 -34.66
C ARG A 54 13.04 -10.50 -33.46
N ARG A 55 12.93 -9.32 -32.82
CA ARG A 55 12.06 -9.05 -31.67
C ARG A 55 10.85 -8.19 -32.07
N ARG A 56 9.89 -8.81 -32.77
CA ARG A 56 8.65 -8.17 -33.31
C ARG A 56 7.78 -7.41 -32.29
N ARG A 57 8.04 -7.50 -30.99
CA ARG A 57 7.24 -6.87 -29.91
C ARG A 57 7.74 -5.49 -29.45
N GLU A 58 8.95 -5.08 -29.83
CA GLU A 58 9.52 -3.83 -29.30
C GLU A 58 9.06 -2.57 -30.07
N LEU A 59 8.48 -2.69 -31.27
CA LEU A 59 8.13 -1.54 -32.12
C LEU A 59 7.09 -0.59 -31.54
N LEU A 60 6.25 -1.03 -30.60
CA LEU A 60 5.35 -0.13 -29.88
C LEU A 60 6.05 0.65 -28.77
N THR A 61 7.19 0.18 -28.27
CA THR A 61 8.03 0.89 -27.29
C THR A 61 9.05 1.80 -27.99
N TRP A 62 9.33 1.54 -29.27
CA TRP A 62 10.37 2.16 -30.10
C TRP A 62 10.22 3.66 -30.40
N LEU A 63 9.00 4.15 -30.63
CA LEU A 63 8.78 5.53 -31.10
C LEU A 63 8.99 6.60 -30.01
N ALA A 64 9.37 6.19 -28.79
CA ALA A 64 9.59 7.08 -27.64
C ALA A 64 11.06 7.39 -27.34
N HIS A 65 12.03 6.73 -27.99
CA HIS A 65 13.45 7.04 -27.80
C HIS A 65 14.03 7.81 -28.99
N GLU A 66 14.70 8.92 -28.69
CA GLU A 66 15.12 10.04 -29.57
C GLU A 66 16.14 9.72 -30.69
N GLY A 67 16.23 8.48 -31.19
CA GLY A 67 17.30 8.09 -32.12
C GLY A 67 16.88 7.36 -33.39
N GLY A 68 15.60 7.02 -33.56
CA GLY A 68 15.11 6.30 -34.77
C GLY A 68 15.76 4.93 -35.02
N ALA A 69 16.46 4.36 -34.04
CA ALA A 69 17.23 3.13 -34.17
C ALA A 69 16.94 2.13 -33.03
N CYS A 70 17.02 0.84 -33.34
CA CYS A 70 16.84 -0.22 -32.35
C CYS A 70 17.95 -0.18 -31.28
N GLY A 71 17.61 -0.12 -29.99
CA GLY A 71 18.61 -0.25 -28.92
C GLY A 71 19.38 -1.57 -28.94
N SER A 72 18.76 -2.65 -29.46
CA SER A 72 19.37 -3.98 -29.50
C SER A 72 20.12 -4.28 -30.81
N CYS A 73 19.52 -4.03 -31.98
CA CYS A 73 20.14 -4.36 -33.27
C CYS A 73 20.67 -3.15 -34.05
N ARG A 74 20.51 -1.93 -33.53
CA ARG A 74 20.93 -0.64 -34.15
C ARG A 74 20.39 -0.37 -35.56
N SER A 75 19.45 -1.16 -36.06
CA SER A 75 18.83 -0.92 -37.37
C SER A 75 17.99 0.35 -37.31
N GLN A 76 18.10 1.20 -38.34
CA GLN A 76 17.23 2.36 -38.50
C GLN A 76 15.83 1.91 -38.91
N VAL A 77 14.80 2.53 -38.32
CA VAL A 77 13.42 2.34 -38.76
C VAL A 77 13.08 3.39 -39.80
N GLU A 78 12.59 2.94 -40.95
CA GLU A 78 11.99 3.83 -41.92
C GLU A 78 10.72 4.44 -41.31
N GLU A 79 10.66 5.77 -41.29
CA GLU A 79 9.48 6.50 -40.86
C GLU A 79 8.32 6.23 -41.82
N THR A 80 7.43 5.32 -41.43
CA THR A 80 6.18 5.13 -42.15
C THR A 80 5.14 6.11 -41.64
N PHE A 81 4.35 6.68 -42.55
CA PHE A 81 3.24 7.57 -42.23
C PHE A 81 2.30 6.98 -41.15
N TRP A 82 2.01 5.68 -41.25
CA TRP A 82 1.18 5.00 -40.27
C TRP A 82 1.87 4.80 -38.91
N GLY A 83 3.19 4.68 -38.87
CA GLY A 83 3.98 4.68 -37.63
C GLY A 83 3.81 6.02 -36.88
N GLN A 84 3.92 7.14 -37.58
CA GLN A 84 3.69 8.47 -37.01
C GLN A 84 2.24 8.65 -36.52
N VAL A 85 1.24 8.25 -37.33
CA VAL A 85 -0.18 8.34 -36.95
C VAL A 85 -0.51 7.46 -35.73
N SER A 86 0.07 6.26 -35.64
CA SER A 86 -0.15 5.34 -34.52
C SER A 86 0.50 5.79 -33.20
N ALA A 87 1.51 6.67 -33.27
CA ALA A 87 2.15 7.26 -32.09
C ALA A 87 1.43 8.52 -31.57
N LEU A 88 0.54 9.14 -32.36
CA LEU A 88 -0.20 10.35 -31.96
C LEU A 88 -0.92 10.23 -30.60
N PRO A 89 -1.57 9.12 -30.24
CA PRO A 89 -2.19 8.99 -28.91
C PRO A 89 -1.17 9.06 -27.78
N ARG A 90 0.07 8.58 -27.98
CA ARG A 90 1.15 8.69 -26.99
C ARG A 90 1.74 10.08 -26.93
N PHE A 91 1.91 10.76 -28.07
CA PHE A 91 2.33 12.16 -28.08
C PHE A 91 1.27 13.06 -27.44
N ALA A 92 -0.02 12.80 -27.68
CA ALA A 92 -1.11 13.49 -27.01
C ALA A 92 -1.14 13.21 -25.51
N LEU A 93 -0.88 11.97 -25.07
CA LEU A 93 -0.73 11.63 -23.65
C LEU A 93 0.51 12.25 -23.03
N ALA A 94 1.64 12.34 -23.74
CA ALA A 94 2.86 12.96 -23.25
C ALA A 94 2.73 14.50 -23.18
N ALA A 95 2.07 15.11 -24.16
CA ALA A 95 1.71 16.53 -24.15
C ALA A 95 0.72 16.83 -23.01
N ALA A 96 -0.34 16.03 -22.88
CA ALA A 96 -1.29 16.17 -21.77
C ALA A 96 -0.63 15.90 -20.40
N ALA A 97 0.33 14.98 -20.30
CA ALA A 97 1.08 14.74 -19.07
C ALA A 97 2.01 15.92 -18.74
N ARG A 98 2.55 16.59 -19.76
CA ARG A 98 3.33 17.83 -19.58
C ARG A 98 2.43 18.97 -19.10
N ASP A 99 1.27 19.14 -19.70
CA ASP A 99 0.28 20.15 -19.28
C ASP A 99 -0.25 19.86 -17.87
N VAL A 100 -0.49 18.59 -17.52
CA VAL A 100 -0.90 18.18 -16.17
C VAL A 100 0.23 18.37 -15.15
N ALA A 101 1.49 18.12 -15.53
CA ALA A 101 2.64 18.39 -14.67
C ALA A 101 2.86 19.89 -14.47
N GLU A 102 2.61 20.71 -15.49
CA GLU A 102 2.66 22.18 -15.41
C GLU A 102 1.53 22.72 -14.54
N ILE A 103 0.30 22.24 -14.72
CA ILE A 103 -0.84 22.56 -13.85
C ILE A 103 -0.59 22.09 -12.41
N ALA A 104 -0.02 20.91 -12.21
CA ALA A 104 0.35 20.42 -10.88
C ALA A 104 1.43 21.31 -10.24
N ALA A 105 2.44 21.73 -11.00
CA ALA A 105 3.47 22.65 -10.53
C ALA A 105 2.91 24.05 -10.23
N GLU A 106 1.94 24.56 -11.01
CA GLU A 106 1.24 25.82 -10.72
C GLU A 106 0.34 25.71 -9.49
N ILE A 107 -0.38 24.60 -9.32
CA ILE A 107 -1.19 24.34 -8.12
C ILE A 107 -0.30 24.20 -6.89
N GLU A 108 0.82 23.50 -6.99
CA GLU A 108 1.83 23.45 -5.91
C GLU A 108 2.38 24.85 -5.64
N ALA A 109 2.77 25.61 -6.66
CA ALA A 109 3.26 26.96 -6.49
C ALA A 109 2.21 27.91 -5.89
N PHE A 110 0.92 27.70 -6.13
CA PHE A 110 -0.18 28.50 -5.59
C PHE A 110 -0.57 28.08 -4.16
N ILE A 111 -0.63 26.78 -3.88
CA ILE A 111 -0.92 26.24 -2.53
C ILE A 111 0.25 26.50 -1.58
N PHE A 112 1.48 26.45 -2.10
CA PHE A 112 2.71 26.70 -1.34
C PHE A 112 3.33 28.07 -1.63
N ALA A 113 2.61 28.97 -2.33
CA ALA A 113 3.03 30.37 -2.44
C ALA A 113 3.12 30.92 -1.01
N PRO A 114 4.29 31.40 -0.57
CA PRO A 114 4.41 31.99 0.74
C PRO A 114 3.55 33.24 0.78
N ASP A 115 2.46 33.19 1.53
CA ASP A 115 1.65 34.36 1.85
C ASP A 115 2.56 35.34 2.62
N PRO A 116 2.80 36.56 2.12
CA PRO A 116 3.82 37.45 2.65
C PRO A 116 3.57 37.92 4.09
N ASP A 117 2.37 37.68 4.63
CA ASP A 117 2.02 37.98 6.02
C ASP A 117 2.01 36.73 6.94
N ASP A 118 2.24 35.54 6.39
CA ASP A 118 2.19 34.28 7.13
C ASP A 118 3.60 33.89 7.61
N PHE A 119 4.09 34.60 8.63
CA PHE A 119 5.20 34.17 9.50
C PHE A 119 4.87 32.90 10.31
N LEU A 120 4.06 31.99 9.75
CA LEU A 120 3.76 30.70 10.33
C LEU A 120 4.93 29.76 10.06
N VAL A 121 5.71 29.58 11.13
CA VAL A 121 6.53 28.40 11.38
C VAL A 121 5.89 27.19 10.70
N PRO A 122 6.60 26.47 9.82
CA PRO A 122 6.03 25.30 9.20
C PRO A 122 5.52 24.39 10.32
N ARG A 123 4.19 24.20 10.42
CA ARG A 123 3.54 23.22 11.33
C ARG A 123 3.90 21.76 10.98
N GLN A 124 4.99 21.60 10.25
CA GLN A 124 5.33 20.46 9.42
C GLN A 124 5.96 19.35 10.28
N SER A 125 5.45 18.13 10.08
CA SER A 125 5.88 16.83 10.61
C SER A 125 5.37 16.38 11.98
N ARG A 126 5.41 17.20 13.06
CA ARG A 126 5.15 16.66 14.41
C ARG A 126 3.71 16.22 14.65
N ASP A 127 2.74 16.91 14.05
CA ASP A 127 1.32 16.61 14.28
C ASP A 127 0.84 15.40 13.46
N VAL A 128 1.40 15.17 12.26
CA VAL A 128 0.97 14.07 11.38
C VAL A 128 1.30 12.70 11.98
N GLY A 129 2.46 12.57 12.63
CA GLY A 129 2.83 11.34 13.33
C GLY A 129 1.89 11.03 14.50
N ALA A 130 1.55 12.04 15.31
CA ALA A 130 0.62 11.89 16.41
C ALA A 130 -0.80 11.56 15.92
N GLU A 131 -1.25 12.21 14.84
CA GLU A 131 -2.54 11.94 14.21
C GLU A 131 -2.60 10.50 13.67
N ALA A 132 -1.56 10.04 12.96
CA ALA A 132 -1.48 8.67 12.47
C ALA A 132 -1.54 7.64 13.61
N MET A 133 -0.80 7.89 14.70
CA MET A 133 -0.80 7.03 15.89
C MET A 133 -2.18 6.93 16.53
N GLN A 134 -2.87 8.06 16.72
CA GLN A 134 -4.21 8.10 17.29
C GLN A 134 -5.22 7.40 16.37
N PHE A 135 -5.20 7.72 15.07
CA PHE A 135 -6.09 7.13 14.08
C PHE A 135 -5.96 5.58 14.04
N LEU A 136 -4.73 5.05 14.04
CA LEU A 136 -4.53 3.61 14.05
C LEU A 136 -4.92 2.97 15.38
N ALA A 137 -4.71 3.67 16.49
CA ALA A 137 -5.18 3.20 17.79
C ALA A 137 -6.71 3.07 17.78
N ASP A 138 -7.42 4.07 17.27
CA ASP A 138 -8.88 4.07 17.15
C ASP A 138 -9.39 2.97 16.22
N PHE A 139 -8.70 2.71 15.11
CA PHE A 139 -9.05 1.62 14.19
C PHE A 139 -8.84 0.23 14.80
N CYS A 140 -7.75 0.06 15.57
CA CYS A 140 -7.41 -1.22 16.21
C CYS A 140 -8.22 -1.47 17.48
N GLU A 141 -8.71 -0.42 18.15
CA GLU A 141 -9.59 -0.55 19.31
C GLU A 141 -10.96 -1.08 18.88
N SER A 142 -11.22 -2.34 19.22
CA SER A 142 -12.50 -2.95 18.92
C SER A 142 -13.53 -2.59 19.98
N LYS A 143 -14.68 -2.09 19.54
CA LYS A 143 -15.86 -2.06 20.40
C LYS A 143 -16.33 -3.49 20.66
N PRO A 144 -16.82 -3.81 21.87
CA PRO A 144 -17.38 -5.12 22.16
C PRO A 144 -18.52 -5.45 21.19
N GLY A 145 -18.55 -6.68 20.69
CA GLY A 145 -19.55 -7.15 19.71
C GLY A 145 -19.21 -6.91 18.24
N ARG A 146 -18.09 -6.27 17.92
CA ARG A 146 -17.59 -6.22 16.54
C ARG A 146 -16.82 -7.50 16.16
N PRO A 147 -16.84 -7.88 14.87
CA PRO A 147 -16.04 -8.99 14.38
C PRO A 147 -14.54 -8.73 14.61
N LEU A 148 -13.82 -9.83 14.84
CA LEU A 148 -12.38 -9.81 15.11
C LEU A 148 -11.60 -9.28 13.91
N GLU A 149 -11.93 -9.76 12.71
CA GLU A 149 -11.43 -9.21 11.45
C GLU A 149 -12.26 -8.00 11.02
N PRO A 150 -11.61 -6.91 10.57
CA PRO A 150 -12.31 -5.77 10.01
C PRO A 150 -12.99 -6.14 8.69
N GLU A 151 -14.17 -5.58 8.46
CA GLU A 151 -14.89 -5.75 7.19
C GLU A 151 -14.21 -4.97 6.05
N ASP A 152 -14.45 -5.39 4.80
CA ASP A 152 -13.87 -4.73 3.62
C ASP A 152 -14.20 -3.22 3.55
N ALA A 153 -15.40 -2.83 3.98
CA ALA A 153 -15.80 -1.42 4.06
C ALA A 153 -14.99 -0.64 5.11
N GLU A 154 -14.68 -1.25 6.26
CA GLU A 154 -13.82 -0.66 7.30
C GLU A 154 -12.39 -0.51 6.79
N LEU A 155 -11.86 -1.54 6.10
CA LEU A 155 -10.54 -1.53 5.49
C LEU A 155 -10.41 -0.46 4.40
N GLN A 156 -11.43 -0.30 3.57
CA GLN A 156 -11.45 0.75 2.55
C GLN A 156 -11.48 2.16 3.18
N ALA A 157 -12.29 2.36 4.22
CA ALA A 157 -12.30 3.62 4.96
C ALA A 157 -10.95 3.92 5.64
N PHE A 158 -10.32 2.88 6.20
CA PHE A 158 -8.98 2.95 6.75
C PHE A 158 -7.95 3.40 5.70
N TRP A 159 -7.96 2.76 4.52
CA TRP A 159 -7.07 3.11 3.43
C TRP A 159 -7.22 4.57 2.98
N LEU A 160 -8.45 5.06 2.81
CA LEU A 160 -8.69 6.45 2.43
C LEU A 160 -8.04 7.43 3.43
N ARG A 161 -8.06 7.11 4.72
CA ARG A 161 -7.42 7.94 5.74
C ARG A 161 -5.89 7.82 5.71
N CYS A 162 -5.34 6.63 5.47
CA CYS A 162 -3.90 6.47 5.25
C CYS A 162 -3.42 7.26 4.03
N ALA A 163 -4.14 7.20 2.90
CA ALA A 163 -3.81 7.95 1.69
C ALA A 163 -3.84 9.46 1.93
N LEU A 164 -4.81 9.95 2.71
CA LEU A 164 -4.85 11.36 3.12
C LEU A 164 -3.64 11.75 3.98
N LEU A 165 -3.31 10.98 5.02
CA LEU A 165 -2.15 11.24 5.88
C LEU A 165 -0.82 11.19 5.10
N TYR A 166 -0.71 10.25 4.16
CA TYR A 166 0.41 10.18 3.23
C TYR A 166 0.45 11.45 2.36
N SER A 167 -0.66 11.89 1.78
CA SER A 167 -0.68 13.11 0.94
C SER A 167 -0.28 14.38 1.70
N CYS A 168 -0.58 14.48 3.00
CA CYS A 168 -0.20 15.62 3.82
C CYS A 168 1.28 15.66 4.19
N SER A 169 1.97 14.51 4.18
CA SER A 169 3.37 14.40 4.61
C SER A 169 4.32 14.02 3.49
N LEU A 170 3.80 13.48 2.38
CA LEU A 170 4.52 12.83 1.29
C LEU A 170 5.58 11.82 1.79
N GLN A 171 5.31 11.20 2.95
CA GLN A 171 6.21 10.26 3.59
C GLN A 171 5.42 9.03 4.07
N PRO A 172 5.91 7.81 3.80
CA PRO A 172 5.30 6.59 4.33
C PRO A 172 5.52 6.41 5.84
N GLY A 173 6.56 7.07 6.37
CA GLY A 173 7.06 6.92 7.74
C GLY A 173 5.99 7.03 8.83
N PRO A 174 5.19 8.11 8.91
CA PRO A 174 4.21 8.29 9.97
C PRO A 174 3.18 7.15 10.08
N VAL A 175 2.61 6.73 8.94
CA VAL A 175 1.61 5.65 8.90
C VAL A 175 2.27 4.30 9.21
N ALA A 176 3.46 4.05 8.65
CA ALA A 176 4.20 2.82 8.89
C ALA A 176 4.66 2.68 10.34
N GLU A 177 5.15 3.75 10.96
CA GLU A 177 5.52 3.79 12.38
C GLU A 177 4.31 3.53 13.28
N ALA A 178 3.16 4.11 12.95
CA ALA A 178 1.93 3.84 13.66
C ALA A 178 1.52 2.36 13.54
N LEU A 179 1.62 1.74 12.35
CA LEU A 179 1.31 0.31 12.15
C LEU A 179 2.23 -0.56 13.00
N VAL A 180 3.54 -0.30 12.95
CA VAL A 180 4.54 -1.01 13.76
C VAL A 180 4.27 -0.82 15.26
N HIS A 181 3.83 0.36 15.68
CA HIS A 181 3.46 0.63 17.05
C HIS A 181 2.28 -0.24 17.50
N GLN A 182 1.21 -0.34 16.72
CA GLN A 182 0.06 -1.19 17.05
C GLN A 182 0.42 -2.68 17.12
N LEU A 183 1.38 -3.14 16.32
CA LEU A 183 1.89 -4.51 16.40
C LEU A 183 2.70 -4.75 17.69
N ARG A 184 3.47 -3.74 18.14
CA ARG A 184 4.35 -3.84 19.31
C ARG A 184 3.60 -3.71 20.65
N VAL A 185 2.73 -2.71 20.77
CA VAL A 185 2.24 -2.20 22.06
C VAL A 185 1.45 -3.24 22.85
N GLY A 186 1.78 -3.36 24.14
CA GLY A 186 1.00 -4.05 25.17
C GLY A 186 -0.17 -3.20 25.70
N SER A 187 -1.29 -3.81 26.06
CA SER A 187 -2.44 -3.11 26.63
C SER A 187 -2.07 -2.52 27.99
N ARG A 188 -2.33 -1.22 28.19
CA ARG A 188 -1.98 -0.48 29.42
C ARG A 188 -3.14 -0.30 30.40
N ARG A 189 -4.32 -0.86 30.15
CA ARG A 189 -5.45 -0.71 31.09
C ARG A 189 -5.15 -1.49 32.37
N ALA A 190 -5.08 -0.77 33.49
CA ALA A 190 -4.61 -1.29 34.78
C ALA A 190 -5.65 -2.12 35.56
N GLU A 191 -6.91 -2.16 35.09
CA GLU A 191 -8.03 -2.71 35.87
C GLU A 191 -8.62 -4.01 35.31
N SER A 192 -8.30 -4.39 34.08
CA SER A 192 -8.82 -5.63 33.46
C SER A 192 -8.03 -6.86 33.89
N SER A 193 -8.69 -8.03 33.81
CA SER A 193 -8.02 -9.32 34.05
C SER A 193 -6.90 -9.55 33.04
N GLN A 194 -5.92 -10.38 33.38
CA GLN A 194 -4.80 -10.67 32.47
C GLN A 194 -5.31 -11.28 31.14
N GLU A 195 -6.29 -12.18 31.21
CA GLU A 195 -6.91 -12.81 30.04
C GLU A 195 -7.58 -11.79 29.12
N GLU A 196 -8.33 -10.83 29.68
CA GLU A 196 -8.95 -9.75 28.90
C GLU A 196 -7.90 -8.86 28.23
N ARG A 197 -6.77 -8.60 28.89
CA ARG A 197 -5.66 -7.83 28.30
C ARG A 197 -5.02 -8.57 27.13
N GLU A 198 -4.80 -9.87 27.29
CA GLU A 198 -4.23 -10.72 26.23
C GLU A 198 -5.18 -10.84 25.04
N GLU A 199 -6.49 -11.00 25.28
CA GLU A 199 -7.49 -11.05 24.21
C GLU A 199 -7.58 -9.73 23.45
N GLU A 200 -7.61 -8.59 24.16
CA GLU A 200 -7.65 -7.27 23.55
C GLU A 200 -6.37 -7.00 22.75
N LEU A 201 -5.21 -7.44 23.25
CA LEU A 201 -3.93 -7.35 22.54
C LEU A 201 -3.92 -8.17 21.26
N ARG A 202 -4.38 -9.41 21.34
CA ARG A 202 -4.52 -10.31 20.20
C ARG A 202 -5.41 -9.68 19.13
N ARG A 203 -6.55 -9.12 19.54
CA ARG A 203 -7.51 -8.47 18.64
C ARG A 203 -6.91 -7.25 17.93
N ARG A 204 -6.24 -6.36 18.66
CA ARG A 204 -5.56 -5.19 18.07
C ARG A 204 -4.53 -5.60 17.02
N ARG A 205 -3.68 -6.59 17.34
CA ARG A 205 -2.64 -7.08 16.42
C ARG A 205 -3.24 -7.72 15.17
N LEU A 206 -4.31 -8.51 15.31
CA LEU A 206 -5.00 -9.09 14.15
C LEU A 206 -5.59 -8.01 13.23
N ARG A 207 -6.24 -6.98 13.78
CA ARG A 207 -6.76 -5.85 12.99
C ARG A 207 -5.63 -5.07 12.30
N ALA A 208 -4.52 -4.83 12.99
CA ALA A 208 -3.36 -4.16 12.43
C ALA A 208 -2.71 -4.97 11.28
N LEU A 209 -2.61 -6.29 11.41
CA LEU A 209 -2.12 -7.17 10.34
C LEU A 209 -3.05 -7.17 9.13
N ALA A 210 -4.36 -7.28 9.35
CA ALA A 210 -5.35 -7.20 8.27
C ALA A 210 -5.27 -5.86 7.52
N ALA A 211 -5.15 -4.75 8.26
CA ALA A 211 -4.95 -3.42 7.69
C ALA A 211 -3.65 -3.32 6.87
N LEU A 212 -2.53 -3.83 7.38
CA LEU A 212 -1.24 -3.82 6.68
C LEU A 212 -1.32 -4.57 5.34
N MET A 213 -1.91 -5.76 5.34
CA MET A 213 -2.11 -6.55 4.13
C MET A 213 -3.03 -5.86 3.12
N HIS A 214 -4.09 -5.22 3.61
CA HIS A 214 -4.98 -4.45 2.76
C HIS A 214 -4.25 -3.26 2.14
N VAL A 215 -3.51 -2.48 2.94
CA VAL A 215 -2.69 -1.35 2.47
C VAL A 215 -1.73 -1.78 1.37
N HIS A 216 -1.01 -2.89 1.55
CA HIS A 216 -0.08 -3.40 0.53
C HIS A 216 -0.75 -3.60 -0.84
N ARG A 217 -2.03 -4.00 -0.88
CA ARG A 217 -2.78 -4.24 -2.12
C ARG A 217 -3.25 -2.96 -2.82
N GLN A 218 -3.09 -1.78 -2.21
CA GLN A 218 -3.63 -0.50 -2.70
C GLN A 218 -2.68 0.27 -3.64
N GLY A 219 -1.88 -0.44 -4.45
CA GLY A 219 -0.98 0.16 -5.44
C GLY A 219 0.32 0.69 -4.85
N GLY A 220 1.00 1.60 -5.56
CA GLY A 220 2.38 2.01 -5.26
C GLY A 220 2.58 2.63 -3.88
N ILE A 221 1.69 3.54 -3.47
CA ILE A 221 1.75 4.17 -2.12
C ILE A 221 1.58 3.11 -1.03
N GLY A 222 0.63 2.19 -1.22
CA GLY A 222 0.38 1.10 -0.29
C GLY A 222 1.59 0.17 -0.14
N GLN A 223 2.22 -0.17 -1.26
CA GLN A 223 3.46 -0.94 -1.29
C GLN A 223 4.59 -0.21 -0.56
N GLU A 224 4.78 1.09 -0.79
CA GLU A 224 5.82 1.88 -0.12
C GLU A 224 5.64 1.90 1.41
N ILE A 225 4.41 2.17 1.89
CA ILE A 225 4.09 2.11 3.33
C ILE A 225 4.39 0.72 3.88
N SER A 226 3.94 -0.32 3.19
CA SER A 226 4.12 -1.70 3.64
C SER A 226 5.59 -2.14 3.66
N SER A 227 6.41 -1.70 2.70
CA SER A 227 7.85 -1.94 2.66
C SER A 227 8.55 -1.28 3.84
N TYR A 228 8.13 -0.06 4.21
CA TYR A 228 8.66 0.63 5.39
C TYR A 228 8.29 -0.10 6.69
N VAL A 229 7.08 -0.65 6.79
CA VAL A 229 6.67 -1.53 7.90
C VAL A 229 7.51 -2.81 7.91
N ALA A 230 7.75 -3.43 6.76
CA ALA A 230 8.59 -4.62 6.64
C ALA A 230 10.03 -4.35 7.12
N GLN A 231 10.63 -3.22 6.71
CA GLN A 231 11.98 -2.82 7.09
C GLN A 231 12.12 -2.60 8.61
N ARG A 232 11.13 -1.95 9.25
CA ARG A 232 11.21 -1.59 10.68
C ARG A 232 10.59 -2.61 11.63
N GLY A 233 9.60 -3.36 11.15
CA GLY A 233 8.75 -4.27 11.91
C GLY A 233 8.86 -5.73 11.48
N GLY A 234 9.69 -6.07 10.50
CA GLY A 234 9.83 -7.46 10.00
C GLY A 234 10.15 -8.45 11.12
N TYR A 235 11.03 -8.09 12.06
CA TYR A 235 11.32 -8.94 13.23
C TYR A 235 10.08 -9.18 14.12
N LEU A 236 9.19 -8.18 14.26
CA LEU A 236 7.95 -8.31 15.02
C LEU A 236 6.98 -9.25 14.31
N LEU A 237 6.85 -9.15 12.99
CA LEU A 237 6.02 -10.06 12.21
C LEU A 237 6.49 -11.50 12.38
N GLN A 238 7.81 -11.73 12.32
CA GLN A 238 8.39 -13.05 12.57
C GLN A 238 8.16 -13.54 14.00
N GLN A 239 8.22 -12.67 15.01
CA GLN A 239 7.89 -13.02 16.39
C GLN A 239 6.42 -13.38 16.55
N LEU A 240 5.51 -12.63 15.91
CA LEU A 240 4.07 -12.91 15.93
C LEU A 240 3.73 -14.22 15.21
N ALA A 241 4.43 -14.54 14.11
CA ALA A 241 4.31 -15.81 13.40
C ALA A 241 4.74 -17.03 14.26
N ARG A 242 5.57 -16.80 15.29
CA ARG A 242 6.02 -17.81 16.26
C ARG A 242 5.26 -17.76 17.58
N ALA A 243 4.28 -16.86 17.72
CA ALA A 243 3.49 -16.76 18.94
C ALA A 243 2.63 -18.03 19.12
N GLY A 244 2.33 -18.38 20.37
CA GLY A 244 1.51 -19.57 20.68
C GLY A 244 0.05 -19.46 20.23
N ASP A 245 -0.39 -18.28 19.78
CA ASP A 245 -1.74 -18.05 19.27
C ASP A 245 -1.83 -18.43 17.79
N VAL A 246 -2.54 -19.51 17.49
CA VAL A 246 -2.65 -20.09 16.14
C VAL A 246 -3.23 -19.09 15.13
N ALA A 247 -4.25 -18.32 15.52
CA ALA A 247 -4.90 -17.39 14.59
C ALA A 247 -4.01 -16.19 14.28
N LEU A 248 -3.36 -15.64 15.30
CA LEU A 248 -2.41 -14.54 15.13
C LEU A 248 -1.16 -14.97 14.36
N ALA A 249 -0.64 -16.16 14.65
CA ALA A 249 0.50 -16.73 13.95
C ALA A 249 0.19 -16.95 12.46
N ALA A 250 -0.94 -17.57 12.14
CA ALA A 250 -1.38 -17.78 10.76
C ALA A 250 -1.50 -16.45 9.99
N LYS A 251 -2.10 -15.42 10.61
CA LYS A 251 -2.23 -14.10 9.98
C LYS A 251 -0.88 -13.39 9.79
N ALA A 252 0.04 -13.56 10.73
CA ALA A 252 1.39 -13.00 10.62
C ALA A 252 2.19 -13.68 9.51
N VAL A 253 2.06 -15.01 9.34
CA VAL A 253 2.65 -15.74 8.20
C VAL A 253 2.05 -15.25 6.88
N GLU A 254 0.72 -15.12 6.79
CA GLU A 254 0.03 -14.58 5.60
C GLU A 254 0.57 -13.18 5.25
N ALA A 255 0.76 -12.30 6.25
CA ALA A 255 1.33 -10.98 6.05
C ALA A 255 2.80 -11.04 5.58
N ILE A 256 3.63 -11.93 6.14
CA ILE A 256 5.03 -12.12 5.74
C ILE A 256 5.13 -12.56 4.27
N GLU A 257 4.28 -13.50 3.85
CA GLU A 257 4.19 -13.98 2.46
C GLU A 257 3.77 -12.85 1.52
N VAL A 258 2.70 -12.13 1.85
CA VAL A 258 2.20 -11.01 1.02
C VAL A 258 3.24 -9.90 0.87
N LEU A 259 4.03 -9.63 1.92
CA LEU A 259 5.08 -8.62 1.88
C LEU A 259 6.37 -9.09 1.21
N GLY A 260 6.45 -10.35 0.76
CA GLY A 260 7.64 -10.90 0.11
C GLY A 260 8.85 -11.01 1.04
N LEU A 261 8.62 -11.15 2.35
CA LEU A 261 9.70 -11.23 3.36
C LEU A 261 10.36 -12.62 3.44
N LEU A 262 9.87 -13.60 2.67
CA LEU A 262 10.40 -14.99 2.67
C LEU A 262 11.52 -15.23 1.67
N ASP A 263 11.67 -14.37 0.65
CA ASP A 263 12.57 -14.62 -0.47
C ASP A 263 13.93 -13.92 -0.35
N SER A 264 14.21 -13.33 0.82
CA SER A 264 15.58 -12.97 1.15
C SER A 264 16.28 -14.22 1.66
N ASP A 265 16.64 -15.13 0.74
CA ASP A 265 17.88 -15.92 0.80
C ASP A 265 19.07 -14.96 0.83
N SER A 266 19.04 -14.00 1.76
CA SER A 266 20.19 -13.22 2.16
C SER A 266 21.14 -14.26 2.71
N ASP A 267 22.10 -14.62 1.87
CA ASP A 267 23.45 -15.01 2.24
C ASP A 267 23.65 -14.65 3.70
N GLU A 268 23.64 -15.68 4.55
CA GLU A 268 23.98 -15.57 5.97
C GLU A 268 25.12 -14.57 6.04
N PRO A 269 24.93 -13.36 6.63
CA PRO A 269 25.99 -12.38 6.63
C PRO A 269 27.17 -13.10 7.25
N ASP A 270 28.25 -13.27 6.50
CA ASP A 270 29.53 -13.77 6.99
C ASP A 270 29.90 -12.86 8.14
N ILE A 271 29.40 -13.16 9.34
CA ILE A 271 29.78 -12.53 10.57
C ILE A 271 31.22 -13.00 10.70
N PRO A 272 32.22 -12.14 10.45
CA PRO A 272 33.61 -12.56 10.59
C PRO A 272 33.71 -13.13 12.01
N PRO A 273 34.27 -14.34 12.19
CA PRO A 273 34.29 -15.01 13.48
C PRO A 273 34.81 -14.01 14.48
N GLN A 274 33.96 -13.62 15.43
CA GLN A 274 34.33 -12.64 16.45
C GLN A 274 35.60 -13.17 17.07
N SER A 275 36.71 -12.50 16.75
CA SER A 275 38.01 -12.77 17.31
C SER A 275 37.79 -12.72 18.82
N ARG A 276 37.88 -13.90 19.42
CA ARG A 276 37.76 -14.18 20.83
C ARG A 276 38.89 -13.42 21.52
N VAL A 277 38.73 -12.11 21.70
CA VAL A 277 39.62 -11.31 22.54
C VAL A 277 39.31 -11.76 23.96
N ARG A 278 40.10 -12.74 24.39
CA ARG A 278 40.36 -13.05 25.79
C ARG A 278 40.74 -11.73 26.48
N ASN A 279 39.78 -11.06 27.10
CA ASN A 279 40.10 -10.21 28.24
C ASN A 279 40.11 -11.12 29.47
N MET A 280 41.30 -11.70 29.71
CA MET A 280 41.66 -12.23 31.01
C MET A 280 41.63 -11.08 32.03
N GLU A 281 40.97 -11.36 33.13
CA GLU A 281 41.38 -11.03 34.50
C GLU A 281 41.98 -9.65 34.74
N LYS A 282 41.16 -8.78 35.36
CA LYS A 282 41.61 -7.98 36.50
C LYS A 282 40.53 -7.95 37.57
N THR A 283 40.57 -8.97 38.42
CA THR A 283 40.17 -8.91 39.83
C THR A 283 41.03 -7.86 40.54
N ALA A 284 40.38 -6.87 41.17
CA ALA A 284 40.86 -6.24 42.40
C ALA A 284 39.76 -5.34 42.99
N ASP A 285 39.34 -5.71 44.20
CA ASP A 285 38.90 -4.86 45.31
C ASP A 285 38.08 -3.59 45.03
N ASN A 286 36.82 -3.62 45.49
CA ASN A 286 36.33 -2.55 46.37
C ASN A 286 35.11 -3.03 47.17
N SER A 287 35.42 -3.80 48.20
CA SER A 287 34.59 -3.90 49.39
C SER A 287 34.84 -2.67 50.28
N ALA A 288 33.80 -2.23 51.00
CA ALA A 288 33.79 -1.21 52.06
C ALA A 288 33.57 0.27 51.68
N ARG A 289 32.29 0.65 51.65
CA ARG A 289 31.73 1.93 52.19
C ARG A 289 30.21 1.78 52.16
N SER A 290 29.53 1.25 53.18
CA SER A 290 29.34 1.79 54.54
C SER A 290 29.17 3.31 54.59
N TYR A 291 27.94 3.76 54.34
CA TYR A 291 27.39 4.94 55.03
C TYR A 291 25.93 4.68 55.40
N ARG A 292 25.74 4.37 56.69
CA ARG A 292 24.52 4.71 57.44
C ARG A 292 24.36 6.23 57.40
N VAL A 293 23.17 6.75 57.08
CA VAL A 293 22.67 7.98 57.71
C VAL A 293 21.14 7.90 57.88
N ALA A 294 20.78 7.81 59.16
CA ALA A 294 19.62 8.36 59.87
C ALA A 294 18.21 8.37 59.24
N ARG A 295 17.34 7.57 59.89
CA ARG A 295 16.00 8.00 60.33
C ARG A 295 16.10 9.35 61.06
N VAL A 296 15.26 10.31 60.68
CA VAL A 296 14.74 11.33 61.61
C VAL A 296 13.24 11.44 61.31
N GLY A 297 12.43 11.15 62.34
CA GLY A 297 11.00 11.40 62.33
C GLY A 297 10.70 12.88 62.55
N GLY A 298 9.52 13.30 62.11
CA GLY A 298 8.90 14.58 62.45
C GLY A 298 7.39 14.37 62.47
N ALA A 299 6.80 14.78 63.59
CA ALA A 299 5.41 14.58 64.01
C ALA A 299 4.38 15.27 63.11
#